data_AF-A0A0W0R1B4-F1
#
_entry.id   AF-A0A0W0R1B4-F1
#
_cell.length_a   1.000
_cell.length_b   1.000
_cell.length_c   1.000
_cell.angle_alpha   90.00
_cell.angle_beta   90.00
_cell.angle_gamma   90.00
#
_symmetry.space_group_name_H-M   'P 1'
#
loop_
_entity.id
_entity.type
_entity.pdbx_description
1 polymer ?
#
loop_
_entity_poly.entity_id
_entity_poly.type
_entity_poly.pdbx_seq_one_letter_code
_entity_poly.pdbx_strand_id
1 'polypeptide(L)'
;MKSLVLKAACVGLMCASFSSFAEKVVITGEPVILDKRGDVYYVPSTVTASTTTYHYVTVDGTNRVCYADPQPQLASLGLMAIQVNVGGTTATWNCYEYNTEYFTVTP
;
A
#
# COMPACT_ATOMS: atom_id res chain seq x y z
N MET A 1 -50.53 14.88 -0.39
CA MET A 1 -49.64 14.93 0.79
C MET A 1 -48.52 13.89 0.77
N LYS A 2 -48.78 12.61 0.44
CA LYS A 2 -47.76 11.53 0.40
C LYS A 2 -46.60 11.77 -0.58
N SER A 3 -46.88 12.34 -1.77
CA SER A 3 -45.86 12.64 -2.79
C SER A 3 -44.89 13.77 -2.40
N LEU A 4 -45.33 14.73 -1.57
CA LEU A 4 -44.51 15.87 -1.18
C LEU A 4 -43.49 15.49 -0.10
N VAL A 5 -43.88 14.58 0.81
CA VAL A 5 -42.99 13.98 1.82
C VAL A 5 -41.91 13.13 1.15
N LEU A 6 -42.26 12.34 0.12
CA LEU A 6 -41.31 11.50 -0.61
C LEU A 6 -40.25 12.34 -1.34
N LYS A 7 -40.66 13.46 -1.96
CA LYS A 7 -39.74 14.39 -2.64
C LYS A 7 -38.80 15.08 -1.65
N ALA A 8 -39.33 15.51 -0.50
CA ALA A 8 -38.52 16.12 0.56
C ALA A 8 -37.49 15.13 1.14
N ALA A 9 -37.87 13.85 1.29
CA ALA A 9 -36.96 12.79 1.74
C ALA A 9 -35.82 12.54 0.73
N CYS A 10 -36.11 12.53 -0.58
CA CYS A 10 -35.09 12.35 -1.62
C CYS A 10 -34.09 13.53 -1.67
N VAL A 11 -34.56 14.77 -1.50
CA VAL A 11 -33.67 15.96 -1.46
C VAL A 11 -32.80 15.94 -0.20
N GLY A 12 -33.34 15.49 0.95
CA GLY A 12 -32.56 15.30 2.17
C GLY A 12 -31.44 14.28 2.03
N LEU A 13 -31.67 13.18 1.31
CA LEU A 13 -30.67 12.13 1.07
C LEU A 13 -29.52 12.59 0.15
N MET A 14 -29.78 13.48 -0.82
CA MET A 14 -28.74 14.01 -1.71
C MET A 14 -27.78 14.97 -0.98
N CYS A 15 -28.26 15.72 0.01
CA CYS A 15 -27.42 16.63 0.80
C CYS A 15 -26.51 15.92 1.79
N ALA A 16 -26.76 14.64 2.11
CA ALA A 16 -25.94 13.82 3.01
C ALA A 16 -24.83 13.04 2.27
N SER A 17 -24.49 13.45 1.05
CA SER A 17 -23.38 12.89 0.28
C SER A 17 -22.05 13.36 0.87
N PHE A 18 -21.58 12.71 1.93
CA PHE A 18 -20.26 12.97 2.49
C PHE A 18 -19.19 12.70 1.44
N SER A 19 -18.27 13.64 1.24
CA SER A 19 -17.06 13.41 0.46
C SER A 19 -16.29 12.25 1.07
N SER A 20 -16.17 11.13 0.35
CA SER A 20 -15.24 10.06 0.72
C SER A 20 -13.83 10.56 0.43
N PHE A 21 -13.07 10.84 1.49
CA PHE A 21 -11.63 11.05 1.37
C PHE A 21 -10.97 9.67 1.48
N ALA A 22 -10.31 9.23 0.42
CA ALA A 22 -9.45 8.05 0.50
C ALA A 22 -8.21 8.43 1.33
N GLU A 23 -8.03 7.77 2.47
CA GLU A 23 -6.86 7.96 3.33
C GLU A 23 -5.63 7.34 2.66
N LYS A 24 -4.56 8.13 2.51
CA LYS A 24 -3.29 7.65 1.94
C LYS A 24 -2.48 6.93 3.00
N VAL A 25 -1.77 5.88 2.60
CA VAL A 25 -0.81 5.19 3.46
C VAL A 25 0.44 6.06 3.60
N VAL A 26 0.79 6.42 4.84
CA VAL A 26 1.99 7.19 5.15
C VAL A 26 3.18 6.23 5.33
N ILE A 27 4.19 6.42 4.50
CA ILE A 27 5.46 5.70 4.51
C ILE A 27 6.51 6.58 5.19
N THR A 28 7.25 6.02 6.13
CA THR A 28 8.32 6.74 6.83
C THR A 28 9.69 6.27 6.33
N GLY A 29 10.57 7.22 6.02
CA GLY A 29 11.95 6.95 5.65
C GLY A 29 12.19 6.62 4.17
N GLU A 30 13.41 6.19 3.87
CA GLU A 30 13.89 5.90 2.52
C GLU A 30 13.64 4.43 2.10
N PRO A 31 13.50 4.17 0.78
CA PRO A 31 13.30 2.80 0.31
C PRO A 31 14.57 1.97 0.51
N VAL A 32 14.40 0.76 1.01
CA VAL A 32 15.48 -0.20 1.17
C VAL A 32 15.78 -0.89 -0.15
N ILE A 33 17.01 -0.77 -0.64
CA ILE A 33 17.44 -1.48 -1.85
C ILE A 33 17.65 -2.96 -1.50
N LEU A 34 16.95 -3.85 -2.22
CA LEU A 34 17.10 -5.29 -2.03
C LEU A 34 18.18 -5.86 -2.95
N ASP A 35 19.05 -6.71 -2.38
CA ASP A 35 20.07 -7.43 -3.14
C ASP A 35 19.45 -8.66 -3.80
N LYS A 36 19.40 -8.70 -5.13
CA LYS A 36 18.94 -9.88 -5.88
C LYS A 36 20.04 -10.94 -5.97
N ARG A 37 19.79 -12.15 -5.47
CA ARG A 37 20.70 -13.30 -5.59
C ARG A 37 19.93 -14.49 -6.17
N GLY A 38 20.02 -14.66 -7.48
CA GLY A 38 19.15 -15.60 -8.21
C GLY A 38 17.70 -15.12 -8.15
N ASP A 39 16.80 -15.97 -7.65
CA ASP A 39 15.37 -15.71 -7.56
C ASP A 39 14.92 -15.13 -6.20
N VAL A 40 15.86 -14.92 -5.26
CA VAL A 40 15.57 -14.43 -3.91
C VAL A 40 16.21 -13.06 -3.70
N TYR A 41 15.43 -12.14 -3.13
CA TYR A 41 15.88 -10.83 -2.70
C TYR A 41 16.32 -10.86 -1.24
N TYR A 42 17.37 -10.14 -0.89
CA TYR A 42 17.92 -10.11 0.46
C TYR A 42 17.82 -8.70 1.03
N VAL A 43 17.31 -8.60 2.25
CA VAL A 43 17.31 -7.34 3.01
C VAL A 43 18.72 -7.10 3.55
N PRO A 44 19.31 -5.90 3.35
CA PRO A 44 20.61 -5.56 3.92
C PRO A 44 20.62 -5.70 5.44
N SER A 45 21.71 -6.24 5.99
CA SER A 45 21.87 -6.44 7.45
C SER A 45 21.92 -5.14 8.26
N THR A 46 22.10 -4.00 7.59
CA THR A 46 22.05 -2.66 8.18
C THR A 46 20.64 -2.18 8.49
N VAL A 47 19.62 -2.84 7.93
CA VAL A 47 18.22 -2.49 8.13
C VAL A 47 17.65 -3.40 9.23
N THR A 48 17.26 -2.79 10.35
CA THR A 48 16.47 -3.50 11.35
C THR A 48 15.10 -3.82 10.80
N ALA A 49 14.65 -5.07 10.99
CA ALA A 49 13.29 -5.47 10.65
C ALA A 49 12.31 -4.49 11.32
N SER A 50 11.62 -3.71 10.50
CA SER A 50 10.63 -2.76 10.98
C SER A 50 9.41 -3.53 11.49
N THR A 51 8.82 -3.07 12.60
CA THR A 51 7.54 -3.61 13.12
C THR A 51 6.33 -3.12 12.33
N THR A 52 6.56 -2.38 11.24
CA THR A 52 5.52 -1.90 10.34
C THR A 52 4.89 -3.04 9.55
N THR A 53 3.62 -2.88 9.19
CA THR A 53 2.88 -3.83 8.35
C THR A 53 3.29 -3.80 6.87
N TYR A 54 4.18 -2.88 6.50
CA TYR A 54 4.69 -2.68 5.15
C TYR A 54 6.22 -2.61 5.13
N HIS A 55 6.78 -2.86 3.95
CA HIS A 55 8.19 -2.66 3.63
C HIS A 55 8.32 -1.76 2.41
N TYR A 56 8.98 -0.61 2.57
CA TYR A 56 9.27 0.30 1.45
C TYR A 56 10.63 -0.05 0.87
N VAL A 57 10.66 -0.50 -0.39
CA VAL A 57 11.84 -1.10 -1.00
C VAL A 57 12.04 -0.64 -2.44
N THR A 58 13.27 -0.74 -2.93
CA THR A 58 13.58 -0.60 -4.36
C THR A 58 13.87 -1.99 -4.92
N VAL A 59 13.09 -2.39 -5.93
CA VAL A 59 13.25 -3.66 -6.65
C VAL A 59 13.44 -3.37 -8.12
N ASP A 60 14.54 -3.85 -8.69
CA ASP A 60 14.91 -3.66 -10.10
C ASP A 60 14.83 -2.18 -10.53
N GLY A 61 15.24 -1.27 -9.64
CA GLY A 61 15.24 0.19 -9.88
C GLY A 61 13.90 0.90 -9.65
N THR A 62 12.84 0.17 -9.29
CA THR A 62 11.51 0.73 -9.04
C THR A 62 11.16 0.70 -7.55
N ASN A 63 10.70 1.82 -7.00
CA ASN A 63 10.23 1.88 -5.62
C ASN A 63 8.87 1.19 -5.48
N ARG A 64 8.76 0.33 -4.47
CA ARG A 64 7.58 -0.50 -4.21
C ARG A 64 7.29 -0.58 -2.72
N VAL A 65 6.01 -0.76 -2.43
CA VAL A 65 5.49 -0.94 -1.07
C VAL A 65 4.99 -2.36 -0.95
N CYS A 66 5.64 -3.13 -0.09
CA CYS A 66 5.44 -4.56 0.03
C CYS A 66 4.72 -4.92 1.32
N TYR A 67 3.82 -5.89 1.24
CA TYR A 67 3.06 -6.42 2.37
C TYR A 67 3.19 -7.95 2.40
N ALA A 68 3.06 -8.55 3.58
CA ALA A 68 2.98 -10.01 3.70
C ALA A 68 1.75 -10.54 2.96
N ASP A 69 0.59 -9.92 3.18
CA ASP A 69 -0.68 -10.29 2.56
C ASP A 69 -1.10 -9.30 1.46
N PRO A 70 -1.80 -9.74 0.41
CA PRO A 70 -2.36 -8.86 -0.60
C PRO A 70 -3.31 -7.81 0.00
N GLN A 71 -3.25 -6.60 -0.55
CA GLN A 71 -4.03 -5.43 -0.13
C GLN A 71 -5.10 -5.11 -1.18
N PRO A 72 -6.39 -5.43 -0.94
CA PRO A 72 -7.47 -5.19 -1.91
C PRO A 72 -7.62 -3.73 -2.34
N GLN A 73 -7.35 -2.79 -1.42
CA GLN A 73 -7.40 -1.35 -1.66
C GLN A 73 -6.31 -0.86 -2.64
N LEU A 74 -5.28 -1.68 -2.90
CA LEU A 74 -4.19 -1.39 -3.82
C LEU A 74 -4.29 -2.19 -5.13
N ALA A 75 -5.41 -2.89 -5.37
CA ALA A 75 -5.55 -3.81 -6.50
C ALA A 75 -5.42 -3.14 -7.89
N SER A 76 -5.57 -1.82 -7.97
CA SER A 76 -5.33 -1.02 -9.18
C SER A 76 -3.85 -0.78 -9.48
N LEU A 77 -2.95 -1.01 -8.52
CA LEU A 77 -1.51 -0.82 -8.67
C LEU A 77 -0.84 -2.07 -9.23
N GLY A 78 0.29 -1.87 -9.92
CA GLY A 78 1.10 -2.97 -10.43
C GLY A 78 1.66 -3.85 -9.31
N LEU A 79 1.08 -5.03 -9.12
CA LEU A 79 1.50 -6.02 -8.12
C LEU A 79 2.60 -6.94 -8.66
N MET A 80 3.61 -7.18 -7.83
CA MET A 80 4.66 -8.18 -8.04
C MET A 80 4.87 -8.96 -6.75
N ALA A 81 4.82 -10.29 -6.83
CA ALA A 81 5.19 -11.15 -5.71
C ALA A 81 6.68 -11.52 -5.79
N ILE A 82 7.41 -11.34 -4.70
CA ILE A 82 8.84 -11.67 -4.62
C ILE A 82 9.14 -12.54 -3.40
N GLN A 83 10.17 -13.39 -3.53
CA GLN A 83 10.74 -14.10 -2.38
C GLN A 83 11.80 -13.22 -1.73
N VAL A 84 11.65 -12.96 -0.44
CA VAL A 84 12.58 -12.11 0.33
C VAL A 84 13.11 -12.87 1.51
N ASN A 85 14.44 -12.92 1.64
CA ASN A 85 15.10 -13.43 2.82
C ASN A 85 15.37 -12.29 3.81
N VAL A 86 14.80 -12.43 5.01
CA VAL A 86 14.97 -11.52 6.13
C VAL A 86 15.59 -12.31 7.28
N GLY A 87 16.84 -11.99 7.62
CA GLY A 87 17.54 -12.63 8.75
C GLY A 87 17.63 -14.16 8.65
N GLY A 88 17.74 -14.72 7.43
CA GLY A 88 17.82 -16.15 7.20
C GLY A 88 16.48 -16.84 6.93
N THR A 89 15.35 -16.17 7.15
CA THR A 89 14.01 -16.70 6.84
C THR A 89 13.51 -16.13 5.53
N THR A 90 13.04 -16.98 4.62
CA THR A 90 12.43 -16.55 3.35
C THR A 90 10.92 -16.41 3.50
N ALA A 91 10.37 -15.27 3.06
CA ALA A 91 8.95 -14.97 3.03
C ALA A 91 8.55 -14.42 1.65
N THR A 92 7.29 -14.61 1.28
CA THR A 92 6.74 -14.00 0.07
C THR A 92 6.19 -12.62 0.40
N TRP A 93 6.59 -11.61 -0.37
CA TRP A 93 6.07 -10.24 -0.26
C TRP A 93 5.28 -9.86 -1.50
N ASN A 94 4.14 -9.22 -1.27
CA ASN A 94 3.24 -8.67 -2.28
C ASN A 94 3.55 -7.17 -2.44
N CYS A 95 4.25 -6.83 -3.52
CA CYS A 95 4.84 -5.51 -3.74
C CYS A 95 4.09 -4.70 -4.79
N TYR A 96 3.48 -3.60 -4.36
CA TYR A 96 2.75 -2.66 -5.21
C TYR A 96 3.69 -1.54 -5.64
N GLU A 97 3.55 -1.10 -6.89
CA GLU A 97 4.26 0.07 -7.39
C GLU A 97 3.91 1.31 -6.57
N TYR A 98 4.93 2.09 -6.18
CA TYR A 98 4.69 3.33 -5.46
C TYR A 98 3.93 4.33 -6.34
N ASN A 99 2.81 4.84 -5.82
CA ASN A 99 1.97 5.84 -6.47
C ASN A 99 1.52 6.89 -5.44
N THR A 100 1.66 8.17 -5.77
CA THR A 100 1.35 9.30 -4.87
C THR A 100 -0.15 9.49 -4.60
N GLU A 101 -1.03 8.85 -5.37
CA GLU A 101 -2.47 8.79 -5.09
C GLU A 101 -2.77 7.91 -3.88
N TYR A 102 -1.96 6.88 -3.63
CA TYR A 102 -2.16 5.89 -2.57
C TYR A 102 -1.20 6.07 -1.40
N PHE A 103 0.00 6.57 -1.66
CA PHE A 103 1.07 6.67 -0.67
C PHE A 103 1.55 8.11 -0.52
N THR A 104 2.03 8.43 0.68
CA THR A 104 2.78 9.65 0.97
C THR A 104 4.04 9.27 1.72
N VAL A 105 5.20 9.78 1.32
CA VAL A 105 6.47 9.56 2.04
C VAL A 105 6.74 10.75 2.95
N THR A 106 6.98 10.48 4.21
CA THR A 106 7.49 11.44 5.19
C THR A 106 8.94 11.11 5.54
N PRO A 107 9.84 12.10 5.57
CA PRO A 107 11.23 11.91 6.00
C PRO A 107 11.36 11.30 7.40
#